data_AF-A0A6M3L6X0-F1
#
_entry.id   AF-A0A6M3L6X0-F1
#
_cell.length_a   1.000
_cell.length_b   1.000
_cell.length_c   1.000
_cell.angle_alpha   90.00
_cell.angle_beta   90.00
_cell.angle_gamma   90.00
#
_symmetry.space_group_name_H-M   'P 1'
#
loop_
_entity.id
_entity.type
_entity.pdbx_description
1 polymer ?
#
loop_
_entity_poly.entity_id
_entity_poly.type
_entity_poly.pdbx_seq_one_letter_code
_entity_poly.pdbx_strand_id
1 'polypeptide(L)' 'MQTREKPKKFWLGSEPKCDFCGRTSMKKFIDGATAVGPWAMMCVACFNIYGRGLGLGKGQLYQKQKDSSWLKIGG' A
#
# COMPACT_ATOMS: atom_id res chain seq x y z
N MET A 1 26.83 1.14 19.56
CA MET A 1 25.55 1.81 19.26
C MET A 1 24.57 0.74 18.77
N GLN A 2 23.58 0.35 19.57
CA GLN A 2 22.54 -0.57 19.11
C GLN A 2 21.52 0.22 18.28
N THR A 3 21.49 0.00 16.97
CA THR A 3 20.49 0.60 16.09
C THR A 3 19.13 -0.01 16.42
N ARG A 4 18.21 0.79 16.96
CA ARG A 4 16.83 0.34 17.20
C ARG A 4 16.16 0.11 15.85
N GLU A 5 15.97 -1.15 15.46
CA GLU A 5 15.19 -1.49 14.27
C GLU A 5 13.74 -1.04 14.48
N LYS A 6 13.17 -0.33 13.50
CA LYS A 6 11.76 0.07 13.56
C LYS A 6 10.90 -1.20 13.49
N PRO A 7 9.83 -1.30 14.32
CA PRO A 7 8.94 -2.45 14.27
C PRO A 7 8.30 -2.57 12.88
N LYS A 8 8.31 -3.79 12.34
CA LYS A 8 7.64 -4.12 11.08
C LYS A 8 6.14 -3.94 11.25
N LYS A 9 5.50 -3.25 10.30
CA LYS A 9 4.04 -3.06 10.27
C LYS A 9 3.45 -3.86 9.11
N PHE A 10 2.43 -4.64 9.39
CA PHE A 10 1.74 -5.46 8.40
C PHE A 10 0.35 -4.90 8.11
N TRP A 11 -0.15 -5.14 6.91
CA TRP A 11 -1.56 -4.94 6.59
C TRP A 11 -2.40 -5.98 7.34
N LEU A 12 -3.51 -5.53 7.92
CA LEU A 12 -4.42 -6.39 8.69
C LEU A 12 -5.78 -6.57 7.99
N GLY A 13 -5.98 -5.91 6.84
CA GLY A 13 -7.21 -6.03 6.06
C GLY A 13 -7.24 -7.30 5.21
N SER A 14 -8.30 -7.44 4.43
CA SER A 14 -8.47 -8.52 3.45
C SER A 14 -7.44 -8.44 2.31
N GLU A 15 -7.42 -9.48 1.47
CA GLU A 15 -6.54 -9.52 0.29
C GLU A 15 -6.79 -8.27 -0.59
N PRO A 16 -5.76 -7.45 -0.85
CA PRO A 16 -5.90 -6.20 -1.57
C PRO A 16 -6.39 -6.42 -2.99
N LYS A 17 -7.46 -5.69 -3.35
CA LYS A 17 -7.94 -5.54 -4.71
C LYS A 17 -7.82 -4.07 -5.09
N CYS A 18 -7.37 -3.79 -6.31
CA CYS A 18 -7.34 -2.41 -6.78
C CYS A 18 -8.76 -1.89 -7.03
N ASP A 19 -9.14 -0.81 -6.37
CA ASP A 19 -10.50 -0.25 -6.47
C ASP A 19 -10.78 0.41 -7.83
N PHE A 20 -9.74 0.81 -8.57
CA PHE A 20 -9.88 1.44 -9.89
C PHE A 20 -9.96 0.46 -11.05
N CYS A 21 -9.12 -0.59 -11.05
CA CYS A 21 -9.02 -1.54 -12.18
C CYS A 21 -9.39 -2.98 -11.82
N GLY A 22 -9.71 -3.25 -10.57
CA GLY A 22 -10.12 -4.58 -10.10
C GLY A 22 -8.99 -5.61 -9.96
N ARG A 23 -7.73 -5.26 -10.21
CA ARG A 23 -6.59 -6.18 -10.14
C ARG A 23 -6.40 -6.75 -8.72
N THR A 24 -6.29 -8.07 -8.60
CA THR A 24 -6.07 -8.80 -7.33
C THR A 24 -4.69 -9.45 -7.23
N SER A 25 -4.06 -9.82 -8.35
CA SER A 25 -2.75 -10.48 -8.43
C SER A 25 -1.57 -9.51 -8.31
N MET A 26 -1.58 -8.69 -7.25
CA MET A 26 -0.56 -7.66 -7.03
C MET A 26 0.63 -8.19 -6.22
N LYS A 27 1.84 -7.73 -6.54
CA LYS A 27 3.04 -7.93 -5.68
C LYS A 27 3.24 -6.77 -4.70
N LYS A 28 2.70 -5.60 -5.05
CA LYS A 28 2.69 -4.38 -4.26
C LYS A 28 1.36 -3.68 -4.45
N PHE A 29 0.84 -3.11 -3.38
CA PHE A 29 -0.33 -2.23 -3.42
C PHE A 29 -0.08 -1.02 -2.54
N ILE A 30 -0.86 0.03 -2.78
CA ILE A 30 -0.87 1.25 -1.99
C ILE A 30 -2.27 1.41 -1.42
N ASP A 31 -2.38 1.49 -0.10
CA ASP A 31 -3.57 2.06 0.55
C ASP A 31 -3.30 3.56 0.71
N GLY A 32 -4.07 4.40 0.02
CA GLY A 32 -3.76 5.83 0.04
C GLY A 32 -4.82 6.77 -0.47
N ALA A 33 -4.61 8.04 -0.11
CA ALA A 33 -5.40 9.16 -0.57
C ALA A 33 -5.35 9.30 -2.09
N THR A 34 -6.52 9.54 -2.69
CA THR A 34 -6.66 9.77 -4.13
C THR A 34 -6.89 11.25 -4.45
N ALA A 35 -6.65 11.63 -5.69
CA ALA A 35 -6.93 12.96 -6.23
C ALA A 35 -8.41 13.17 -6.57
N VAL A 36 -9.15 12.07 -6.73
CA VAL A 36 -10.49 12.05 -7.34
C VAL A 36 -11.59 11.59 -6.39
N GLY A 37 -11.29 11.40 -5.10
CA GLY A 37 -12.28 10.94 -4.13
C GLY A 37 -11.68 10.46 -2.81
N PRO A 38 -12.28 9.45 -2.16
CA PRO A 38 -11.82 8.93 -0.89
C PRO A 38 -10.47 8.19 -1.01
N TRP A 39 -10.01 7.64 0.09
CA TRP A 39 -8.90 6.68 0.09
C TRP A 39 -9.29 5.42 -0.68
N ALA A 40 -8.29 4.79 -1.30
CA ALA A 40 -8.48 3.59 -2.08
C ALA A 40 -7.27 2.66 -1.99
N MET A 41 -7.53 1.36 -2.14
CA MET A 41 -6.51 0.37 -2.42
C MET A 41 -6.18 0.40 -3.91
N MET A 42 -4.91 0.61 -4.22
CA MET A 42 -4.45 0.84 -5.58
C MET A 42 -3.30 -0.08 -5.94
N CYS A 43 -3.31 -0.58 -7.18
CA CYS A 43 -2.09 -1.07 -7.80
C CYS A 43 -1.15 0.11 -8.09
N VAL A 44 0.14 -0.16 -8.26
CA VAL A 44 1.16 0.87 -8.53
C VAL A 44 0.79 1.76 -9.73
N ALA A 45 0.21 1.18 -10.79
CA ALA A 45 -0.18 1.92 -11.98
C ALA A 45 -1.32 2.91 -11.69
N CYS A 46 -2.41 2.47 -11.04
CA CYS A 46 -3.52 3.34 -10.67
C CYS A 46 -3.09 4.39 -9.64
N PHE A 47 -2.17 4.05 -8.73
CA PHE A 47 -1.62 5.01 -7.79
C PHE A 47 -0.83 6.13 -8.48
N ASN A 48 -0.09 5.84 -9.55
CA ASN A 48 0.61 6.88 -10.31
C ASN A 48 -0.34 7.84 -11.03
N ILE A 49 -1.56 7.40 -11.34
CA ILE A 49 -2.57 8.21 -12.04
C ILE A 49 -3.43 9.00 -11.04
N TYR A 50 -3.89 8.32 -9.98
CA TYR A 50 -4.89 8.86 -9.05
C TYR A 50 -4.35 9.18 -7.66
N GLY A 51 -3.15 8.74 -7.30
CA GLY A 51 -2.61 8.88 -5.95
C GLY A 51 -2.00 10.25 -5.66
N ARG A 52 -1.88 10.59 -4.37
CA ARG A 52 -1.29 11.86 -3.89
C ARG A 52 0.15 11.74 -3.33
N GLY A 53 0.83 10.63 -3.61
CA GLY A 53 2.17 10.33 -3.11
C GLY A 53 2.18 9.50 -1.83
N LEU A 54 3.36 9.08 -1.36
CA LEU A 54 3.50 8.26 -0.15
C LEU A 54 3.81 9.13 1.08
N GLY A 55 3.38 8.71 2.26
CA GLY A 55 3.60 9.43 3.51
C GLY A 55 2.35 9.53 4.40
N LEU A 56 2.53 10.11 5.59
CA LEU A 56 1.45 10.43 6.51
C LEU A 56 0.38 11.29 5.81
N GLY A 57 -0.88 10.87 5.92
CA GLY A 57 -2.01 11.53 5.25
C GLY A 57 -2.06 11.36 3.72
N LYS A 58 -1.17 10.54 3.15
CA LYS A 58 -1.10 10.24 1.71
C LYS A 58 -1.28 8.74 1.48
N GLY A 59 -0.28 8.03 0.97
CA GLY A 59 -0.33 6.59 0.71
C GLY A 59 0.72 5.79 1.46
N GLN A 60 0.39 4.52 1.72
CA GLN A 60 1.19 3.55 2.44
C GLN A 60 1.47 2.37 1.49
N LEU A 61 2.75 2.10 1.22
CA LEU A 61 3.16 1.07 0.27
C LEU A 61 3.38 -0.25 1.00
N TYR A 62 2.74 -1.29 0.50
CA TYR A 62 2.86 -2.65 1.02
C TYR A 62 3.40 -3.61 -0.05
N GLN A 63 4.15 -4.62 0.39
CA GLN A 63 4.70 -5.66 -0.48
C GLN A 63 4.31 -7.05 0.02
N LYS A 64 3.85 -7.90 -0.90
CA LYS A 64 3.49 -9.28 -0.62
C LYS A 64 4.73 -10.08 -0.23
N GLN A 65 4.63 -10.79 0.88
CA GLN A 65 5.68 -11.64 1.43
C GLN A 65 5.46 -13.11 1.01
N LYS A 66 6.44 -13.97 1.30
CA LYS A 66 6.38 -15.41 0.97
C LYS A 66 5.27 -16.15 1.74
N ASP A 67 4.95 -15.69 2.94
CA ASP A 67 3.86 -16.21 3.79
C ASP A 67 2.49 -15.60 3.46
N SER A 68 2.37 -14.92 2.32
CA SER A 68 1.18 -14.15 1.89
C SER A 68 0.82 -12.96 2.78
N SER A 69 1.63 -12.61 3.78
CA SER A 69 1.45 -11.36 4.52
C SER A 69 1.85 -10.16 3.68
N TRP A 70 1.41 -8.98 4.09
CA TRP A 70 1.68 -7.72 3.39
C TRP A 70 2.47 -6.80 4.30
N LEU A 71 3.76 -6.66 4.04
CA LEU A 71 4.66 -5.82 4.82
C LEU A 71 4.61 -4.39 4.32
N LYS A 72 4.40 -3.43 5.23
CA LYS A 72 4.57 -2.01 4.93
C LYS A 72 6.05 -1.71 4.69
N ILE A 73 6.37 -1.25 3.48
CA ILE A 73 7.74 -0.94 3.04
C ILE A 73 7.97 0.55 2.77
N GLY A 74 6.94 1.39 2.84
CA GLY A 74 7.08 2.84 2.66
C GLY A 74 5.82 3.63 3.00
N GLY A 75 5.98 4.94 3.16
CA GLY A 75 4.93 5.88 3.55
C GLY A 75 4.72 6.05 5.05
#